data_AF-A0A3Q9ACE9-F1
#
_entry.id   AF-A0A3Q9ACE9-F1
#
_cell.length_a   1.000
_cell.length_b   1.000
_cell.length_c   1.000
_cell.angle_alpha   90.00
_cell.angle_beta   90.00
_cell.angle_gamma   90.00
#
_symmetry.space_group_name_H-M   'P 1'
#
loop_
_entity.id
_entity.type
_entity.pdbx_description
1 polymer ?
#
loop_
_entity_poly.entity_id
_entity_poly.type
_entity_poly.pdbx_seq_one_letter_code
_entity_poly.pdbx_strand_id
1 'polypeptide(L)'
;MPSPKSSARSARVITEGLAFGESPRWREGRLWLCNWGTGEIVAVDEEGKSEVMLTVPAVLPYSIDWLPDGRLLVVSGREGLLLRQERDGTLATHADLRDLSKNPWNEIVVDGRGNIYVNGGGPAPAPGEHFGPGTIVLITPNGAVRQVAENIAFANGMAVAPDNRTLIVAESHANRLTAFDITTDGSLSNRRVWADLGNDYPDGICIDAEGCVWYADVPNRHCVRVREGSAKIDKVEVDRGCFACMLGGAGGRTLFIVAAEWRGFENMVSDARTGQVLSAAVSSPGAGWPSYDSGTRW
;
A
#
# COMPACT_ATOMS: atom_id res chain seq x y z
N MET A 1 -28.91 -11.01 -20.63
CA MET A 1 -28.58 -11.90 -19.48
C MET A 1 -28.43 -11.02 -18.26
N PRO A 2 -29.11 -11.29 -17.13
CA PRO A 2 -28.85 -10.55 -15.90
C PRO A 2 -27.41 -10.82 -15.46
N SER A 3 -26.66 -9.78 -15.12
CA SER A 3 -25.33 -9.92 -14.52
C SER A 3 -25.46 -10.79 -13.26
N PRO A 4 -24.54 -11.74 -13.01
CA PRO A 4 -24.55 -12.47 -11.76
C PRO A 4 -24.42 -11.44 -10.62
N LYS A 5 -25.37 -11.45 -9.68
CA LYS A 5 -25.22 -10.71 -8.44
C LYS A 5 -23.97 -11.25 -7.76
N SER A 6 -22.92 -10.44 -7.69
CA SER A 6 -21.74 -10.70 -6.87
C SER A 6 -22.20 -10.96 -5.44
N SER A 7 -22.16 -12.21 -4.98
CA SER A 7 -22.35 -12.53 -3.57
C SER A 7 -21.18 -11.91 -2.81
N ALA A 8 -21.46 -10.97 -1.90
CA ALA A 8 -20.44 -10.40 -1.03
C ALA A 8 -19.71 -11.54 -0.29
N ARG A 9 -18.38 -11.57 -0.40
CA ARG A 9 -17.56 -12.56 0.30
C ARG A 9 -17.39 -12.12 1.75
N SER A 10 -17.58 -13.04 2.70
CA SER A 10 -17.34 -12.78 4.12
C SER A 10 -15.85 -12.92 4.44
N ALA A 11 -15.24 -11.88 5.02
CA ALA A 11 -13.89 -11.94 5.53
C ALA A 11 -13.84 -12.65 6.91
N ARG A 12 -12.75 -13.37 7.18
CA ARG A 12 -12.42 -13.98 8.47
C ARG A 12 -11.38 -13.13 9.18
N VAL A 13 -11.64 -12.73 10.43
CA VAL A 13 -10.66 -12.07 11.30
C VAL A 13 -9.50 -13.04 11.61
N ILE A 14 -8.28 -12.58 11.40
CA ILE A 14 -7.02 -13.30 11.65
C ILE A 14 -6.39 -12.83 12.96
N THR A 15 -6.27 -11.50 13.11
CA THR A 15 -5.65 -10.87 14.27
C THR A 15 -6.43 -9.60 14.61
N GLU A 16 -6.50 -9.28 15.90
CA GLU A 16 -7.11 -8.06 16.44
C GLU A 16 -6.15 -7.37 17.41
N GLY A 17 -6.52 -6.19 17.89
CA GLY A 17 -5.76 -5.47 18.91
C GLY A 17 -4.56 -4.70 18.37
N LEU A 18 -4.44 -4.57 17.04
CA LEU A 18 -3.51 -3.62 16.43
C LEU A 18 -3.97 -2.18 16.73
N ALA A 19 -3.06 -1.22 16.72
CA ALA A 19 -3.43 0.18 16.80
C ALA A 19 -4.10 0.60 15.50
N PHE A 20 -3.34 0.61 14.41
CA PHE A 20 -3.79 1.02 13.09
C PHE A 20 -2.93 0.32 12.04
N GLY A 21 -3.46 -0.69 11.34
CA GLY A 21 -2.67 -1.47 10.39
C GLY A 21 -2.59 -0.79 9.03
N GLU A 22 -1.39 -0.71 8.47
CA GLU A 22 -1.10 -0.08 7.18
C GLU A 22 0.00 -0.82 6.40
N SER A 23 0.12 -0.50 5.11
CA SER A 23 1.20 -0.99 4.24
C SER A 23 1.48 -2.51 4.34
N PRO A 24 0.46 -3.39 4.19
CA PRO A 24 0.63 -4.83 4.27
C PRO A 24 1.46 -5.36 3.09
N ARG A 25 2.35 -6.32 3.37
CA ARG A 25 3.24 -6.97 2.40
C ARG A 25 3.34 -8.45 2.73
N TRP A 26 3.21 -9.31 1.72
CA TRP A 26 3.32 -10.76 1.90
C TRP A 26 4.75 -11.25 1.65
N ARG A 27 5.40 -11.78 2.68
CA ARG A 27 6.80 -12.22 2.58
C ARG A 27 7.08 -13.37 3.54
N GLU A 28 7.79 -14.39 3.05
CA GLU A 28 8.24 -15.54 3.85
C GLU A 28 7.11 -16.21 4.65
N GLY A 29 5.94 -16.38 4.01
CA GLY A 29 4.78 -17.04 4.62
C GLY A 29 4.03 -16.22 5.66
N ARG A 30 4.31 -14.90 5.76
CA ARG A 30 3.69 -14.00 6.72
C ARG A 30 3.23 -12.70 6.08
N LEU A 31 2.21 -12.10 6.66
CA LEU A 31 1.79 -10.74 6.36
C LEU A 31 2.55 -9.76 7.26
N TRP A 32 3.48 -9.03 6.69
CA TRP A 32 4.16 -7.91 7.33
C TRP A 32 3.31 -6.65 7.18
N LEU A 33 3.19 -5.83 8.21
CA LEU A 33 2.42 -4.58 8.18
C LEU A 33 3.00 -3.55 9.13
N CYS A 34 2.73 -2.28 8.84
CA CYS A 34 3.05 -1.16 9.71
C CYS A 34 1.91 -0.99 10.74
N ASN A 35 2.23 -1.04 12.04
CA ASN A 35 1.27 -0.78 13.11
C ASN A 35 1.37 0.69 13.53
N TRP A 36 0.75 1.55 12.74
CA TRP A 36 0.75 3.00 12.92
C TRP A 36 0.37 3.41 14.34
N GLY A 37 1.05 4.44 14.86
CA GLY A 37 0.89 4.89 16.25
C GLY A 37 1.74 4.14 17.29
N THR A 38 2.37 3.01 16.92
CA THR A 38 3.26 2.24 17.83
C THR A 38 4.74 2.29 17.44
N GLY A 39 5.04 2.61 16.18
CA GLY A 39 6.38 2.49 15.60
C GLY A 39 6.83 1.04 15.36
N GLU A 40 5.91 0.08 15.42
CA GLU A 40 6.20 -1.35 15.23
C GLU A 40 5.83 -1.80 13.81
N ILE A 41 6.77 -2.50 13.17
CA ILE A 41 6.47 -3.36 12.02
C ILE A 41 6.19 -4.76 12.56
N VAL A 42 5.01 -5.28 12.26
CA VAL A 42 4.51 -6.55 12.79
C VAL A 42 4.38 -7.55 11.65
N ALA A 43 4.78 -8.81 11.86
CA ALA A 43 4.47 -9.92 10.97
C ALA A 43 3.41 -10.83 11.61
N VAL A 44 2.42 -11.22 10.81
CA VAL A 44 1.27 -12.04 11.22
C VAL A 44 1.21 -13.28 10.32
N ASP A 45 1.11 -14.48 10.90
CA ASP A 45 0.87 -15.72 10.12
C ASP A 45 -0.62 -15.99 9.86
N GLU A 46 -0.94 -17.02 9.07
CA GLU A 46 -2.32 -17.34 8.67
C GLU A 46 -3.20 -17.83 9.84
N GLU A 47 -2.55 -18.22 10.94
CA GLU A 47 -3.16 -18.61 12.22
C GLU A 47 -3.38 -17.42 13.16
N GLY A 48 -2.86 -16.23 12.81
CA GLY A 48 -3.04 -14.99 13.55
C GLY A 48 -2.03 -14.72 14.65
N LYS A 49 -0.96 -15.51 14.72
CA LYS A 49 0.16 -15.22 15.63
C LYS A 49 0.97 -14.07 15.06
N SER A 50 1.18 -13.05 15.90
CA SER A 50 1.94 -11.86 15.56
C SER A 50 3.31 -11.81 16.24
N GLU A 51 4.26 -11.14 15.58
CA GLU A 51 5.61 -10.88 16.08
C GLU A 51 6.06 -9.47 15.66
N VAL A 52 6.63 -8.70 16.58
CA VAL A 52 7.25 -7.41 16.25
C VAL A 52 8.60 -7.69 15.59
N MET A 53 8.72 -7.35 14.32
CA MET A 53 9.91 -7.61 13.50
C MET A 53 10.94 -6.48 13.59
N LEU A 54 10.46 -5.25 13.76
CA LEU A 54 11.30 -4.06 13.88
C LEU A 54 10.53 -2.95 14.58
N THR A 55 11.22 -2.22 15.47
CA THR A 55 10.75 -0.94 15.99
C THR A 55 11.51 0.17 15.27
N VAL A 56 10.78 1.10 14.64
CA VAL A 56 11.34 2.20 13.86
C VAL A 56 11.20 3.51 14.63
N PRO A 57 12.12 4.48 14.45
CA PRO A 57 12.02 5.80 15.07
C PRO A 57 11.02 6.71 14.33
N ALA A 58 9.86 6.17 13.97
CA ALA A 58 8.80 6.85 13.23
C ALA A 58 7.44 6.39 13.78
N VAL A 59 6.49 7.32 13.91
CA VAL A 59 5.16 7.01 14.46
C VAL A 59 4.09 6.99 13.38
N LEU A 60 4.12 7.95 12.45
CA LEU A 60 3.14 8.15 11.38
C LEU A 60 3.65 9.13 10.32
N PRO A 61 3.09 9.06 9.10
CA PRO A 61 2.81 7.80 8.42
C PRO A 61 4.14 7.09 8.11
N TYR A 62 4.12 5.77 7.97
CA TYR A 62 5.26 5.01 7.48
C TYR A 62 4.84 3.76 6.71
N SER A 63 5.61 3.39 5.71
CA SER A 63 5.31 2.26 4.81
C SER A 63 6.56 1.43 4.55
N ILE A 64 6.38 0.21 4.07
CA ILE A 64 7.48 -0.75 3.90
C ILE A 64 7.48 -1.42 2.54
N ASP A 65 8.67 -1.75 2.07
CA ASP A 65 8.89 -2.68 0.96
C ASP A 65 10.33 -3.22 1.01
N TRP A 66 10.71 -4.10 0.09
CA TRP A 66 12.04 -4.70 0.06
C TRP A 66 12.81 -4.36 -1.20
N LEU A 67 14.11 -4.10 -1.02
CA LEU A 67 15.05 -4.12 -2.12
C LEU A 67 15.16 -5.53 -2.73
N PRO A 68 15.57 -5.66 -4.01
CA PRO A 68 15.78 -6.96 -4.64
C PRO A 68 16.76 -7.88 -3.90
N ASP A 69 17.67 -7.30 -3.10
CA ASP A 69 18.64 -8.03 -2.27
C ASP A 69 18.11 -8.44 -0.88
N GLY A 70 16.83 -8.21 -0.60
CA GLY A 70 16.15 -8.63 0.63
C GLY A 70 16.29 -7.67 1.79
N ARG A 71 16.91 -6.49 1.63
CA ARG A 71 16.92 -5.47 2.69
C ARG A 71 15.59 -4.73 2.75
N LEU A 72 15.04 -4.62 3.96
CA LEU A 72 13.81 -3.88 4.25
C LEU A 72 14.04 -2.37 4.09
N LEU A 73 13.10 -1.70 3.44
CA LEU A 73 12.97 -0.25 3.39
C LEU A 73 11.80 0.21 4.25
N VAL A 74 11.95 1.36 4.88
CA VAL A 74 10.90 2.01 5.68
C VAL A 74 10.82 3.48 5.29
N VAL A 75 9.66 3.94 4.83
CA VAL A 75 9.40 5.38 4.66
C VAL A 75 9.16 5.97 6.05
N SER A 76 10.07 6.79 6.55
CA SER A 76 9.86 7.62 7.75
C SER A 76 9.17 8.91 7.32
N GLY A 77 7.84 8.86 7.20
CA GLY A 77 7.06 9.82 6.44
C GLY A 77 7.22 11.27 6.89
N ARG A 78 7.05 11.52 8.20
CA ARG A 78 7.17 12.87 8.81
C ARG A 78 8.61 13.38 8.84
N GLU A 79 9.57 12.49 9.03
CA GLU A 79 10.98 12.82 9.12
C GLU A 79 11.57 13.10 7.73
N GLY A 80 10.87 12.71 6.65
CA GLY A 80 11.30 12.95 5.28
C GLY A 80 12.42 12.02 4.83
N LEU A 81 12.51 10.82 5.41
CA LEU A 81 13.60 9.88 5.15
C LEU A 81 13.07 8.56 4.61
N LEU A 82 13.81 7.97 3.69
CA LEU A 82 13.71 6.55 3.39
C LEU A 82 14.83 5.83 4.15
N LEU A 83 14.47 4.97 5.09
CA LEU A 83 15.40 4.18 5.88
C LEU A 83 15.55 2.79 5.26
N ARG A 84 16.69 2.16 5.52
CA ARG A 84 16.99 0.79 5.13
C ARG A 84 17.55 0.02 6.32
N GLN A 85 17.01 -1.17 6.55
CA GLN A 85 17.56 -2.09 7.53
C GLN A 85 18.81 -2.77 6.98
N GLU A 86 19.91 -2.64 7.71
CA GLU A 86 21.16 -3.35 7.45
C GLU A 86 21.10 -4.79 7.94
N ARG A 87 22.05 -5.61 7.50
CA ARG A 87 22.13 -7.03 7.88
C ARG A 87 22.35 -7.25 9.38
N ASP A 88 22.95 -6.26 10.06
CA ASP A 88 23.12 -6.26 11.51
C ASP A 88 21.88 -5.78 12.27
N GLY A 89 20.80 -5.47 11.56
CA GLY A 89 19.53 -4.99 12.10
C GLY A 89 19.45 -3.48 12.30
N THR A 90 20.54 -2.74 12.11
CA THR A 90 20.54 -1.28 12.26
C THR A 90 19.79 -0.58 11.13
N LEU A 91 19.26 0.62 11.40
CA LEU A 91 18.62 1.46 10.38
C LEU A 91 19.61 2.53 9.89
N ALA A 92 19.79 2.58 8.58
CA ALA A 92 20.57 3.60 7.89
C ALA A 92 19.69 4.40 6.92
N THR A 93 20.01 5.67 6.71
CA THR A 93 19.34 6.46 5.67
C THR A 93 19.69 5.92 4.28
N HIS A 94 18.68 5.48 3.54
CA HIS A 94 18.80 5.11 2.13
C HIS A 94 18.70 6.34 1.22
N ALA A 95 17.72 7.22 1.49
CA ALA A 95 17.55 8.47 0.77
C ALA A 95 16.97 9.56 1.69
N ASP A 96 17.39 10.79 1.46
CA ASP A 96 16.84 11.99 2.10
C ASP A 96 15.90 12.70 1.14
N LEU A 97 14.64 12.86 1.55
CA LEU A 97 13.56 13.41 0.73
C LEU A 97 13.11 14.80 1.23
N ARG A 98 13.77 15.36 2.26
CA ARG A 98 13.36 16.63 2.92
C ARG A 98 13.47 17.88 2.04
N ASP A 99 14.29 17.81 0.99
CA ASP A 99 14.44 18.91 0.02
C ASP A 99 13.39 18.85 -1.10
N LEU A 100 12.71 17.72 -1.28
CA LEU A 100 11.67 17.55 -2.29
C LEU A 100 10.28 17.94 -1.79
N SER A 101 10.05 17.83 -0.48
CA SER A 101 8.79 18.23 0.15
C SER A 101 9.00 18.54 1.63
N LYS A 102 8.24 19.51 2.14
CA LYS A 102 8.10 19.77 3.59
C LYS A 102 6.92 19.03 4.24
N ASN A 103 6.05 18.43 3.42
CA ASN A 103 4.94 17.61 3.88
C ASN A 103 5.34 16.13 3.95
N PRO A 104 4.67 15.32 4.79
CA PRO A 104 5.01 13.91 4.98
C PRO A 104 4.92 13.05 3.71
N TRP A 105 5.80 12.04 3.62
CA TRP A 105 5.72 10.95 2.64
C TRP A 105 4.81 9.83 3.15
N ASN A 106 4.19 9.07 2.25
CA ASN A 106 3.12 8.12 2.60
C ASN A 106 3.47 6.69 2.19
N GLU A 107 3.29 6.31 0.92
CA GLU A 107 3.43 4.93 0.44
C GLU A 107 4.69 4.71 -0.42
N ILE A 108 5.08 3.44 -0.53
CA ILE A 108 6.26 2.96 -1.27
C ILE A 108 5.93 1.72 -2.11
N VAL A 109 6.52 1.65 -3.31
CA VAL A 109 6.63 0.41 -4.08
C VAL A 109 8.02 0.29 -4.70
N VAL A 110 8.63 -0.89 -4.60
CA VAL A 110 9.90 -1.25 -5.25
C VAL A 110 9.60 -2.17 -6.42
N ASP A 111 10.04 -1.76 -7.62
CA ASP A 111 9.81 -2.56 -8.83
C ASP A 111 10.86 -3.67 -9.01
N GLY A 112 10.67 -4.54 -10.01
CA GLY A 112 11.58 -5.64 -10.34
C GLY A 112 12.96 -5.21 -10.85
N ARG A 113 13.15 -3.93 -11.16
CA ARG A 113 14.43 -3.33 -11.54
C ARG A 113 15.14 -2.68 -10.35
N GLY A 114 14.51 -2.68 -9.16
CA GLY A 114 15.01 -2.02 -7.96
C GLY A 114 14.81 -0.50 -7.96
N ASN A 115 13.95 0.04 -8.84
CA ASN A 115 13.48 1.41 -8.70
C ASN A 115 12.55 1.49 -7.50
N ILE A 116 12.67 2.56 -6.73
CA ILE A 116 11.85 2.81 -5.56
C ILE A 116 10.98 4.03 -5.85
N TYR A 117 9.67 3.85 -5.86
CA TYR A 117 8.71 4.93 -5.98
C TYR A 117 8.15 5.25 -4.61
N VAL A 118 8.23 6.50 -4.17
CA VAL A 118 7.66 6.97 -2.91
C VAL A 118 6.70 8.11 -3.21
N ASN A 119 5.50 8.08 -2.65
CA ASN A 119 4.53 9.14 -2.83
C ASN A 119 4.24 9.90 -1.53
N GLY A 120 3.46 10.98 -1.64
CA GLY A 120 3.07 11.83 -0.52
C GLY A 120 3.38 13.29 -0.84
N GLY A 121 3.84 14.06 0.13
CA GLY A 121 4.26 15.43 -0.08
C GLY A 121 3.12 16.44 -0.34
N GLY A 122 1.86 16.00 -0.31
CA GLY A 122 0.69 16.87 -0.40
C GLY A 122 0.51 17.70 0.88
N PRO A 123 0.22 19.01 0.78
CA PRO A 123 0.04 19.85 1.96
C PRO A 123 -1.18 19.43 2.76
N ALA A 124 -1.07 19.53 4.08
CA ALA A 124 -2.20 19.36 4.98
C ALA A 124 -3.33 20.31 4.57
N PRO A 125 -4.60 19.87 4.64
CA PRO A 125 -5.72 20.71 4.27
C PRO A 125 -5.87 21.87 5.25
N ALA A 126 -6.37 23.01 4.75
CA ALA A 126 -7.03 23.96 5.62
C ALA A 126 -8.33 23.32 6.18
N PRO A 127 -8.86 23.80 7.32
CA PRO A 127 -10.12 23.29 7.87
C PRO A 127 -11.24 23.29 6.82
N GLY A 128 -11.81 22.11 6.55
CA GLY A 128 -12.90 21.95 5.57
C GLY A 128 -12.44 21.69 4.13
N GLU A 129 -11.13 21.62 3.87
CA GLU A 129 -10.56 21.31 2.55
C GLU A 129 -10.01 19.88 2.48
N HIS A 130 -9.68 19.44 1.27
CA HIS A 130 -8.95 18.21 1.01
C HIS A 130 -7.44 18.47 1.06
N PHE A 131 -6.65 17.43 1.36
CA PHE A 131 -5.19 17.52 1.25
C PHE A 131 -4.84 18.03 -0.16
N GLY A 132 -3.88 18.95 -0.24
CA GLY A 132 -3.39 19.37 -1.55
C GLY A 132 -2.73 18.20 -2.28
N PRO A 133 -2.61 18.29 -3.61
CA PRO A 133 -2.10 17.18 -4.38
C PRO A 133 -0.68 16.81 -3.97
N GLY A 134 -0.43 15.51 -3.88
CA GLY A 134 0.88 14.93 -3.66
C GLY A 134 1.70 14.78 -4.94
N THR A 135 2.87 14.20 -4.73
CA THR A 135 3.90 13.92 -5.73
C THR A 135 4.32 12.46 -5.65
N ILE A 136 5.01 11.97 -6.68
CA ILE A 136 5.73 10.70 -6.67
C ILE A 136 7.19 11.02 -6.97
N VAL A 137 8.09 10.51 -6.14
CA VAL A 137 9.54 10.56 -6.35
C VAL A 137 10.07 9.17 -6.69
N LEU A 138 11.11 9.15 -7.50
CA LEU A 138 11.88 7.97 -7.87
C LEU A 138 13.24 8.04 -7.18
N ILE A 139 13.62 6.96 -6.51
CA ILE A 139 14.99 6.64 -6.13
C ILE A 139 15.43 5.47 -7.01
N THR A 140 16.47 5.67 -7.82
CA THR A 140 17.00 4.62 -8.70
C THR A 140 18.05 3.76 -7.99
N PRO A 141 18.40 2.56 -8.50
CA PRO A 141 19.42 1.69 -7.89
C PRO A 141 20.81 2.32 -7.70
N ASN A 142 21.14 3.37 -8.46
CA ASN A 142 22.40 4.10 -8.32
C ASN A 142 22.34 5.23 -7.27
N GLY A 143 21.20 5.41 -6.60
CA GLY A 143 20.97 6.42 -5.57
C GLY A 143 20.46 7.77 -6.08
N ALA A 144 20.26 7.96 -7.39
CA ALA A 144 19.70 9.22 -7.89
C ALA A 144 18.22 9.36 -7.48
N VAL A 145 17.87 10.54 -6.95
CA VAL A 145 16.53 10.88 -6.45
C VAL A 145 15.93 12.03 -7.26
N ARG A 146 14.67 11.91 -7.68
CA ARG A 146 13.95 12.99 -8.39
C ARG A 146 12.43 12.82 -8.34
N GLN A 147 11.70 13.92 -8.45
CA GLN A 147 10.26 13.90 -8.72
C GLN A 147 9.97 13.35 -10.12
N VAL A 148 8.95 12.49 -10.23
CA VAL A 148 8.52 11.85 -11.49
C VAL A 148 7.03 12.03 -11.80
N ALA A 149 6.21 12.44 -10.83
CA ALA A 149 4.84 12.85 -11.07
C ALA A 149 4.38 13.84 -10.00
N GLU A 150 3.47 14.74 -10.34
CA GLU A 150 2.85 15.72 -9.42
C GLU A 150 1.33 15.68 -9.55
N ASN A 151 0.58 16.54 -8.84
CA ASN A 151 -0.88 16.63 -9.02
C ASN A 151 -1.59 15.29 -8.79
N ILE A 152 -1.18 14.55 -7.75
CA ILE A 152 -1.82 13.27 -7.34
C ILE A 152 -2.80 13.56 -6.21
N ALA A 153 -4.09 13.37 -6.43
CA ALA A 153 -5.14 13.75 -5.48
C ALA A 153 -5.20 12.77 -4.29
N PHE A 154 -4.44 13.10 -3.23
CA PHE A 154 -4.24 12.27 -2.03
C PHE A 154 -3.74 10.87 -2.38
N ALA A 155 -2.43 10.79 -2.64
CA ALA A 155 -1.74 9.60 -3.10
C ALA A 155 -1.67 8.53 -2.00
N ASN A 156 -2.18 7.34 -2.28
CA ASN A 156 -2.15 6.17 -1.38
C ASN A 156 -1.43 4.98 -2.04
N GLY A 157 -2.01 3.78 -2.03
CA GLY A 157 -1.34 2.58 -2.50
C GLY A 157 -0.79 2.72 -3.92
N MET A 158 0.40 2.17 -4.14
CA MET A 158 1.01 2.03 -5.46
C MET A 158 1.32 0.57 -5.76
N ALA A 159 1.15 0.17 -7.01
CA ALA A 159 1.55 -1.14 -7.49
C ALA A 159 2.15 -1.05 -8.89
N VAL A 160 3.11 -1.92 -9.18
CA VAL A 160 3.73 -2.03 -10.51
C VAL A 160 3.26 -3.33 -11.15
N ALA A 161 2.76 -3.24 -12.38
CA ALA A 161 2.29 -4.39 -13.14
C ALA A 161 3.41 -5.42 -13.38
N PRO A 162 3.09 -6.71 -13.57
CA PRO A 162 4.09 -7.80 -13.66
C PRO A 162 5.11 -7.66 -14.79
N ASP A 163 4.78 -6.92 -15.85
CA ASP A 163 5.69 -6.62 -16.95
C ASP A 163 6.72 -5.52 -16.62
N ASN A 164 6.60 -4.91 -15.43
CA ASN A 164 7.41 -3.80 -14.95
C ASN A 164 7.29 -2.53 -15.81
N ARG A 165 6.20 -2.37 -16.56
CA ARG A 165 6.00 -1.25 -17.49
C ARG A 165 4.92 -0.26 -17.06
N THR A 166 4.09 -0.62 -16.09
CA THR A 166 2.99 0.24 -15.64
C THR A 166 3.03 0.41 -14.13
N LEU A 167 3.10 1.66 -13.66
CA LEU A 167 2.83 2.01 -12.26
C LEU A 167 1.37 2.45 -12.14
N ILE A 168 0.65 1.88 -11.19
CA ILE A 168 -0.73 2.23 -10.84
C ILE A 168 -0.70 2.87 -9.45
N VAL A 169 -1.39 3.99 -9.27
CA VAL A 169 -1.54 4.69 -7.99
C VAL A 169 -3.02 4.93 -7.67
N ALA A 170 -3.39 4.74 -6.40
CA ALA A 170 -4.68 5.12 -5.87
C ALA A 170 -4.74 6.63 -5.54
N GLU A 171 -5.74 7.32 -6.08
CA GLU A 171 -6.04 8.73 -5.77
C GLU A 171 -7.39 8.81 -5.05
N SER A 172 -7.37 8.83 -3.71
CA SER A 172 -8.63 8.75 -2.94
C SER A 172 -9.52 9.96 -3.17
N HIS A 173 -8.95 11.16 -3.34
CA HIS A 173 -9.72 12.38 -3.56
C HIS A 173 -10.13 12.60 -5.03
N ALA A 174 -9.64 11.77 -5.95
CA ALA A 174 -10.12 11.74 -7.34
C ALA A 174 -10.96 10.50 -7.66
N ASN A 175 -11.27 9.68 -6.65
CA ASN A 175 -12.08 8.46 -6.77
C ASN A 175 -11.66 7.55 -7.93
N ARG A 176 -10.33 7.41 -8.14
CA ARG A 176 -9.80 6.68 -9.30
C ARG A 176 -8.48 5.99 -9.02
N LEU A 177 -8.16 5.03 -9.87
CA LEU A 177 -6.81 4.54 -10.08
C LEU A 177 -6.22 5.22 -11.31
N THR A 178 -4.98 5.69 -11.20
CA THR A 178 -4.24 6.32 -12.30
C THR A 178 -3.03 5.48 -12.66
N ALA A 179 -2.80 5.29 -13.95
CA ALA A 179 -1.64 4.57 -14.47
C ALA A 179 -0.64 5.51 -15.15
N PHE A 180 0.63 5.11 -15.08
CA PHE A 180 1.74 5.70 -15.80
C PHE A 180 2.55 4.59 -16.47
N ASP A 181 3.08 4.90 -17.65
CA ASP A 181 4.09 4.06 -18.29
C ASP A 181 5.46 4.34 -17.65
N ILE A 182 6.14 3.28 -17.22
CA ILE A 182 7.50 3.32 -16.68
C ILE A 182 8.49 3.25 -17.84
N THR A 183 9.28 4.30 -18.00
CA THR A 183 10.32 4.39 -19.03
C THR A 183 11.59 3.63 -18.61
N THR A 184 12.54 3.49 -19.54
CA THR A 184 13.81 2.79 -19.28
C THR A 184 14.61 3.37 -18.12
N ASP A 185 14.58 4.69 -17.90
CA ASP A 185 15.24 5.38 -16.78
C ASP A 185 14.39 5.45 -15.50
N GLY A 186 13.22 4.79 -15.49
CA GLY A 186 12.28 4.77 -14.36
C GLY A 186 11.36 5.99 -14.29
N SER A 187 11.49 6.97 -15.20
CA SER A 187 10.53 8.08 -15.29
C SER A 187 9.11 7.57 -15.54
N LEU A 188 8.14 8.40 -15.15
CA LEU A 188 6.73 8.14 -15.41
C LEU A 188 6.27 9.01 -16.58
N SER A 189 5.53 8.38 -17.50
CA SER A 189 4.98 9.04 -18.69
C SER A 189 3.56 8.55 -18.95
N ASN A 190 2.88 9.12 -19.93
CA ASN A 190 1.55 8.66 -20.38
C ASN A 190 0.53 8.47 -19.24
N ARG A 191 0.40 9.49 -18.38
CA ARG A 191 -0.60 9.52 -17.30
C ARG A 191 -1.98 9.29 -17.89
N ARG A 192 -2.72 8.33 -17.35
CA ARG A 192 -4.11 8.03 -17.74
C ARG A 192 -4.93 7.56 -16.56
N VAL A 193 -6.25 7.78 -16.63
CA VAL A 193 -7.18 7.10 -15.73
C VAL A 193 -7.14 5.61 -16.08
N TRP A 194 -6.75 4.79 -15.11
CA TRP A 194 -6.75 3.33 -15.24
C TRP A 194 -8.14 2.77 -14.92
N ALA A 195 -8.77 3.28 -13.86
CA ALA A 195 -10.17 3.01 -13.54
C ALA A 195 -10.78 4.19 -12.77
N ASP A 196 -11.92 4.70 -13.25
CA ASP A 196 -12.86 5.52 -12.48
C ASP A 196 -13.64 4.62 -11.51
N LEU A 197 -13.68 4.94 -10.23
CA LEU A 197 -14.30 4.13 -9.19
C LEU A 197 -15.62 4.71 -8.68
N GLY A 198 -16.11 5.80 -9.29
CA GLY A 198 -17.36 6.46 -8.91
C GLY A 198 -17.25 7.12 -7.54
N ASN A 199 -17.92 6.56 -6.53
CA ASN A 199 -17.98 7.12 -5.17
C ASN A 199 -17.10 6.36 -4.17
N ASP A 200 -16.13 5.58 -4.66
CA ASP A 200 -15.19 4.84 -3.82
C ASP A 200 -13.91 5.66 -3.61
N TYR A 201 -13.26 5.44 -2.47
CA TYR A 201 -12.08 6.19 -2.05
C TYR A 201 -10.91 5.22 -1.93
N PRO A 202 -10.20 4.90 -3.05
CA PRO A 202 -9.19 3.85 -3.05
C PRO A 202 -8.01 4.25 -2.16
N ASP A 203 -7.54 3.32 -1.35
CA ASP A 203 -6.40 3.48 -0.44
C ASP A 203 -5.27 2.50 -0.83
N GLY A 204 -4.81 1.62 0.07
CA GLY A 204 -3.80 0.61 -0.26
C GLY A 204 -4.28 -0.40 -1.32
N ILE A 205 -3.40 -0.72 -2.28
CA ILE A 205 -3.72 -1.57 -3.44
C ILE A 205 -2.72 -2.71 -3.65
N CYS A 206 -3.15 -3.77 -4.33
CA CYS A 206 -2.28 -4.81 -4.88
C CYS A 206 -2.82 -5.34 -6.24
N ILE A 207 -1.96 -5.99 -7.03
CA ILE A 207 -2.31 -6.53 -8.35
C ILE A 207 -2.40 -8.05 -8.28
N ASP A 208 -3.33 -8.64 -9.05
CA ASP A 208 -3.42 -10.08 -9.25
C ASP A 208 -2.94 -10.54 -10.63
N ALA A 209 -2.77 -11.85 -10.80
CA ALA A 209 -2.22 -12.46 -12.01
C ALA A 209 -3.12 -12.34 -13.26
N GLU A 210 -4.37 -11.91 -13.12
CA GLU A 210 -5.25 -11.57 -14.25
C GLU A 210 -5.15 -10.07 -14.62
N GLY A 211 -4.23 -9.32 -14.00
CA GLY A 211 -4.05 -7.88 -14.22
C GLY A 211 -5.15 -7.02 -13.62
N CYS A 212 -5.92 -7.57 -12.66
CA CYS A 212 -6.89 -6.78 -11.91
C CYS A 212 -6.23 -6.19 -10.65
N VAL A 213 -6.75 -5.05 -10.20
CA VAL A 213 -6.30 -4.38 -8.97
C VAL A 213 -7.32 -4.65 -7.87
N TRP A 214 -6.85 -5.02 -6.70
CA TRP A 214 -7.60 -4.89 -5.45
C TRP A 214 -7.25 -3.55 -4.81
N TYR A 215 -8.27 -2.80 -4.37
CA TYR A 215 -8.09 -1.62 -3.54
C TYR A 215 -8.92 -1.72 -2.27
N ALA A 216 -8.36 -1.20 -1.18
CA ALA A 216 -9.08 -0.93 0.05
C ALA A 216 -9.85 0.39 -0.03
N ASP A 217 -10.96 0.48 0.70
CA ASP A 217 -11.78 1.68 0.84
C ASP A 217 -12.16 1.90 2.31
N VAL A 218 -11.67 3.02 2.87
CA VAL A 218 -11.87 3.39 4.27
C VAL A 218 -13.33 3.73 4.58
N PRO A 219 -13.96 4.76 3.96
CA PRO A 219 -15.33 5.14 4.31
C PRO A 219 -16.37 4.07 3.95
N ASN A 220 -16.18 3.32 2.86
CA ASN A 220 -17.16 2.33 2.42
C ASN A 220 -16.93 0.92 2.99
N ARG A 221 -15.84 0.70 3.74
CA ARG A 221 -15.57 -0.52 4.53
C ARG A 221 -15.54 -1.79 3.69
N HIS A 222 -14.82 -1.72 2.57
CA HIS A 222 -14.69 -2.86 1.67
C HIS A 222 -13.36 -2.86 0.92
N CYS A 223 -12.96 -4.03 0.44
CA CYS A 223 -11.97 -4.14 -0.63
C CYS A 223 -12.68 -4.56 -1.92
N VAL A 224 -12.32 -3.95 -3.04
CA VAL A 224 -12.94 -4.21 -4.34
C VAL A 224 -11.89 -4.59 -5.35
N ARG A 225 -12.21 -5.60 -6.17
CA ARG A 225 -11.43 -6.02 -7.32
C ARG A 225 -11.96 -5.33 -8.56
N VAL A 226 -11.08 -4.68 -9.31
CA VAL A 226 -11.42 -3.92 -10.50
C VAL A 226 -10.47 -4.25 -11.65
N ARG A 227 -10.99 -4.29 -12.87
CA ARG A 227 -10.19 -4.35 -14.10
C ARG A 227 -10.02 -2.95 -14.68
N GLU A 228 -8.94 -2.73 -15.42
CA GLU A 228 -8.73 -1.51 -16.22
C GLU A 228 -10.00 -1.16 -17.01
N GLY A 229 -10.37 0.12 -17.02
CA GLY A 229 -11.64 0.59 -17.58
C GLY A 229 -12.86 0.43 -16.67
N SER A 230 -12.66 0.16 -15.37
CA SER A 230 -13.66 0.26 -14.30
C SER A 230 -14.71 -0.84 -14.16
N ALA A 231 -14.46 -2.03 -14.72
CA ALA A 231 -15.29 -3.18 -14.39
C ALA A 231 -14.97 -3.63 -12.94
N LYS A 232 -15.75 -3.16 -11.95
CA LYS A 232 -15.76 -3.73 -10.59
C LYS A 232 -16.31 -5.15 -10.69
N ILE A 233 -15.50 -6.14 -10.34
CA ILE A 233 -15.78 -7.56 -10.60
C ILE A 233 -15.89 -8.41 -9.34
N ASP A 234 -15.42 -7.91 -8.19
CA ASP A 234 -15.51 -8.62 -6.91
C ASP A 234 -15.46 -7.64 -5.74
N LYS A 235 -15.98 -8.05 -4.57
CA LYS A 235 -16.02 -7.23 -3.36
C LYS A 235 -15.99 -8.08 -2.09
N VAL A 236 -15.19 -7.64 -1.13
CA VAL A 236 -15.14 -8.15 0.24
C VAL A 236 -15.56 -7.01 1.18
N GLU A 237 -16.65 -7.19 1.92
CA GLU A 237 -17.12 -6.21 2.91
C GLU A 237 -16.64 -6.60 4.31
N VAL A 238 -16.35 -5.60 5.13
CA VAL A 238 -15.94 -5.77 6.53
C VAL A 238 -16.70 -4.80 7.44
N ASP A 239 -16.47 -4.86 8.75
CA ASP A 239 -17.22 -4.07 9.74
C ASP A 239 -16.68 -2.64 9.95
N ARG A 240 -15.45 -2.34 9.50
CA ARG A 240 -14.71 -1.08 9.72
C ARG A 240 -13.91 -0.64 8.48
N GLY A 241 -13.24 0.51 8.55
CA GLY A 241 -12.55 1.05 7.38
C GLY A 241 -11.36 0.20 6.95
N CYS A 242 -11.28 -0.13 5.66
CA CYS A 242 -10.14 -0.84 5.08
C CYS A 242 -9.08 0.16 4.66
N PHE A 243 -7.87 0.06 5.19
CA PHE A 243 -6.76 0.97 4.87
C PHE A 243 -5.88 0.43 3.76
N ALA A 244 -5.66 -0.89 3.74
CA ALA A 244 -4.92 -1.51 2.66
C ALA A 244 -5.26 -3.00 2.52
N CYS A 245 -4.85 -3.58 1.40
CA CYS A 245 -5.00 -5.00 1.13
C CYS A 245 -3.78 -5.57 0.42
N MET A 246 -3.53 -6.87 0.62
CA MET A 246 -2.40 -7.57 0.01
C MET A 246 -2.78 -9.02 -0.30
N LEU A 247 -2.38 -9.50 -1.48
CA LEU A 247 -2.52 -10.91 -1.85
C LEU A 247 -1.35 -11.73 -1.30
N GLY A 248 -1.66 -12.90 -0.74
CA GLY A 248 -0.70 -13.80 -0.11
C GLY A 248 -1.29 -15.16 0.21
N GLY A 249 -0.75 -15.80 1.24
CA GLY A 249 -1.14 -17.13 1.68
C GLY A 249 -0.69 -18.24 0.72
N ALA A 250 -1.04 -19.48 1.06
CA ALA A 250 -0.78 -20.62 0.20
C ALA A 250 -1.31 -20.41 -1.23
N GLY A 251 -0.40 -20.42 -2.21
CA GLY A 251 -0.74 -20.22 -3.62
C GLY A 251 -1.16 -18.78 -3.99
N GLY A 252 -0.98 -17.80 -3.11
CA GLY A 252 -1.24 -16.37 -3.38
C GLY A 252 -2.71 -15.97 -3.44
N ARG A 253 -3.63 -16.88 -3.09
CA ARG A 253 -5.10 -16.73 -3.28
C ARG A 253 -5.84 -16.32 -2.02
N THR A 254 -5.15 -15.72 -1.06
CA THR A 254 -5.75 -15.10 0.11
C THR A 254 -5.59 -13.59 0.00
N LEU A 255 -6.70 -12.85 0.00
CA LEU A 255 -6.69 -11.41 0.18
C LEU A 255 -6.65 -11.11 1.67
N PHE A 256 -5.54 -10.55 2.14
CA PHE A 256 -5.44 -9.96 3.47
C PHE A 256 -5.88 -8.51 3.43
N ILE A 257 -6.58 -8.09 4.48
CA ILE A 257 -7.13 -6.74 4.63
C ILE A 257 -6.69 -6.21 5.98
N VAL A 258 -6.07 -5.03 6.02
CA VAL A 258 -5.86 -4.29 7.26
C VAL A 258 -6.98 -3.28 7.43
N ALA A 259 -7.68 -3.35 8.56
CA ALA A 259 -8.86 -2.56 8.82
C ALA A 259 -8.86 -1.99 10.24
N ALA A 260 -9.36 -0.78 10.42
CA ALA A 260 -9.50 -0.13 11.73
C ALA A 260 -10.74 0.77 11.77
N GLU A 261 -11.17 1.15 12.97
CA GLU A 261 -12.18 2.21 13.10
C GLU A 261 -11.57 3.56 12.74
N TRP A 262 -12.07 4.19 11.67
CA TRP A 262 -11.65 5.54 11.31
C TRP A 262 -12.23 6.56 12.29
N ARG A 263 -11.34 7.32 12.95
CA ARG A 263 -11.69 8.31 13.99
C ARG A 263 -11.21 9.72 13.67
N GLY A 264 -10.85 9.99 12.42
CA GLY A 264 -10.26 11.27 12.00
C GLY A 264 -8.73 11.30 12.10
N PHE A 265 -8.11 12.19 11.34
CA PHE A 265 -6.65 12.34 11.24
C PHE A 265 -6.00 12.69 12.58
N GLU A 266 -6.70 13.47 13.40
CA GLU A 266 -6.29 13.89 14.74
C GLU A 266 -6.17 12.73 15.74
N ASN A 267 -6.85 11.61 15.46
CA ASN A 267 -6.89 10.43 16.33
C ASN A 267 -6.07 9.24 15.79
N MET A 268 -5.24 9.45 14.76
CA MET A 268 -4.38 8.41 14.19
C MET A 268 -3.31 7.92 15.18
N VAL A 269 -2.91 8.75 16.16
CA VAL A 269 -2.14 8.32 17.32
C VAL A 269 -3.06 8.35 18.54
N SER A 270 -3.50 7.17 18.98
CA SER A 270 -4.33 7.04 20.18
C SER A 270 -4.08 5.70 20.88
N ASP A 271 -4.59 5.57 22.10
CA ASP A 271 -4.58 4.31 22.85
C ASP A 271 -5.61 3.30 22.32
N ALA A 272 -6.40 3.67 21.32
CA ALA A 272 -7.35 2.75 20.69
C ALA A 272 -6.61 1.60 20.01
N ARG A 273 -7.16 0.39 20.17
CA ARG A 273 -6.64 -0.85 19.56
C ARG A 273 -7.72 -1.49 18.70
N THR A 274 -8.17 -0.74 17.70
CA THR A 274 -9.27 -1.13 16.80
C THR A 274 -8.78 -1.75 15.50
N GLY A 275 -7.46 -1.78 15.27
CA GLY A 275 -6.86 -2.39 14.11
C GLY A 275 -7.00 -3.92 14.11
N GLN A 276 -7.24 -4.47 12.94
CA GLN A 276 -7.41 -5.89 12.68
C GLN A 276 -6.76 -6.28 11.36
N VAL A 277 -6.40 -7.56 11.26
CA VAL A 277 -6.12 -8.23 10.00
C VAL A 277 -7.28 -9.18 9.71
N LEU A 278 -7.85 -9.09 8.51
CA LEU A 278 -8.83 -10.03 8.00
C LEU A 278 -8.31 -10.74 6.75
N SER A 279 -8.92 -11.87 6.42
CA SER A 279 -8.60 -12.68 5.23
C SER A 279 -9.86 -13.08 4.48
N ALA A 280 -9.77 -13.16 3.15
CA ALA A 280 -10.80 -13.74 2.29
C ALA A 280 -10.16 -14.54 1.16
N ALA A 281 -10.74 -15.70 0.83
CA ALA A 281 -10.30 -16.48 -0.33
C ALA A 281 -10.68 -15.77 -1.63
N VAL A 282 -9.76 -15.77 -2.60
CA VAL A 282 -9.94 -15.16 -3.91
C VAL A 282 -9.54 -16.09 -5.06
N SER A 283 -10.03 -15.78 -6.26
CA SER A 283 -9.85 -16.65 -7.44
C SER A 283 -8.48 -16.52 -8.10
N SER A 284 -7.88 -15.33 -8.05
CA SER A 284 -6.63 -15.01 -8.74
C SER A 284 -5.51 -14.78 -7.72
N PRO A 285 -4.32 -15.37 -7.91
CA PRO A 285 -3.19 -15.12 -7.04
C PRO A 285 -2.62 -13.71 -7.25
N GLY A 286 -1.79 -13.24 -6.31
CA GLY A 286 -1.04 -11.99 -6.48
C GLY A 286 -0.20 -11.95 -7.77
N ALA A 287 0.25 -10.75 -8.14
CA ALA A 287 1.26 -10.54 -9.18
C ALA A 287 1.88 -9.14 -9.05
N GLY A 288 2.97 -8.92 -9.78
CA GLY A 288 3.63 -7.62 -9.85
C GLY A 288 4.29 -7.21 -8.54
N TRP A 289 4.32 -5.90 -8.29
CA TRP A 289 4.90 -5.31 -7.08
C TRP A 289 3.88 -4.43 -6.35
N PRO A 290 3.84 -4.39 -5.01
CA PRO A 290 4.72 -5.11 -4.08
C PRO A 290 4.67 -6.63 -4.28
N SER A 291 5.85 -7.26 -4.28
CA SER A 291 5.96 -8.68 -4.61
C SER A 291 5.26 -9.49 -3.53
N TYR A 292 4.44 -10.46 -3.92
CA TYR A 292 4.10 -11.57 -3.03
C TYR A 292 5.12 -12.68 -3.27
N ASP A 293 5.84 -13.09 -2.24
CA ASP A 293 6.67 -14.29 -2.33
C ASP A 293 5.79 -15.51 -2.02
N SER A 294 5.57 -16.37 -3.01
CA SER A 294 4.84 -17.63 -2.80
C SER A 294 5.65 -18.67 -2.01
N GLY A 295 6.82 -18.30 -1.47
CA GLY A 295 7.67 -19.18 -0.68
C GLY A 295 8.60 -20.04 -1.54
N THR A 296 8.88 -19.64 -2.79
CA THR A 296 9.83 -20.33 -3.65
C THR A 296 10.75 -19.33 -4.34
N ARG A 297 11.78 -18.88 -3.61
CA ARG A 297 13.03 -18.44 -4.23
C ARG A 297 14.05 -19.58 -4.06
N TRP A 298 14.47 -20.11 -5.21
CA TRP A 298 15.47 -21.17 -5.35
C TRP A 298 16.84 -20.77 -4.79
#